data_AF-A0A9P0MPC2-F1
#
_entry.id   AF-A0A9P0MPC2-F1
#
_cell.length_a   1.000
_cell.length_b   1.000
_cell.length_c   1.000
_cell.angle_alpha   90.00
_cell.angle_beta   90.00
_cell.angle_gamma   90.00
#
_symmetry.space_group_name_H-M   'P 1'
#
loop_
_entity.id
_entity.type
_entity.pdbx_description
1 polymer ?
#
loop_
_entity_poly.entity_id
_entity_poly.type
_entity_poly.pdbx_seq_one_letter_code
_entity_poly.pdbx_strand_id
1 'polypeptide(L)'
;MLGLCILAVGVWAWSEKYTFSNLGKLSHVALDPALVLICVGGVTFIIGFTGCVGALRENTCLLAAYAIFLFIILLLELTAGLLGFIFKDWIKMQATDGFQAFIIHYREDPDQQNLIDWIQEDWLQCCGIEGPKDWDKNNYFNCSSQAVGSREACGVPFSCCKRKPNEIIKNKQCGYDVRRKPSEGFILSICFAQNLRADIYAQKAKWH
;
A
#
# COMPACT_ATOMS: atom_id res chain seq x y z
N MET A 1 -23.74 7.21 5.48
CA MET A 1 -22.80 7.34 6.61
C MET A 1 -21.38 7.00 6.19
N LEU A 2 -21.08 5.78 5.72
CA LEU A 2 -19.73 5.41 5.24
C LEU A 2 -19.16 6.35 4.17
N GLY A 3 -19.97 6.75 3.16
CA GLY A 3 -19.53 7.70 2.14
C GLY A 3 -19.10 9.07 2.69
N LEU A 4 -19.77 9.56 3.75
CA LEU A 4 -19.37 10.80 4.42
C LEU A 4 -18.05 10.64 5.17
N CYS A 5 -17.84 9.49 5.83
CA CYS A 5 -16.57 9.21 6.51
C CYS A 5 -15.42 9.16 5.50
N ILE A 6 -15.60 8.47 4.36
CA ILE A 6 -14.59 8.38 3.30
C ILE A 6 -14.30 9.77 2.71
N LEU A 7 -15.34 10.55 2.43
CA LEU A 7 -15.21 11.94 1.97
C LEU A 7 -14.41 12.79 2.96
N ALA A 8 -14.74 12.71 4.26
CA ALA A 8 -14.06 13.47 5.30
C ALA A 8 -12.57 13.10 5.39
N VAL A 9 -12.23 11.81 5.33
CA VAL A 9 -10.84 11.33 5.29
C VAL A 9 -10.12 11.84 4.05
N GLY A 10 -10.77 11.81 2.88
CA GLY A 10 -10.20 12.33 1.64
C GLY A 10 -9.91 13.85 1.72
N VAL A 11 -10.85 14.64 2.24
CA VAL A 11 -10.68 16.09 2.45
C VAL A 11 -9.57 16.37 3.46
N TRP A 12 -9.51 15.62 4.55
CA TRP A 12 -8.43 15.71 5.53
C TRP A 12 -7.06 15.45 4.88
N ALA A 13 -6.90 14.32 4.17
CA ALA A 13 -5.66 13.96 3.50
C ALA A 13 -5.24 15.00 2.44
N TRP A 14 -6.21 15.54 1.69
CA TRP A 14 -5.96 16.61 0.73
C TRP A 14 -5.47 17.90 1.41
N SER A 15 -6.03 18.25 2.58
CA SER A 15 -5.67 19.47 3.31
C SER A 15 -4.24 19.43 3.87
N GLU A 16 -3.81 18.27 4.37
CA GLU A 16 -2.42 18.03 4.78
C GLU A 16 -1.50 18.21 3.57
N LYS A 17 -1.81 17.54 2.44
CA LYS A 17 -1.01 17.64 1.22
C LYS A 17 -0.92 19.07 0.66
N TYR A 18 -2.01 19.85 0.70
CA TYR A 18 -2.02 21.24 0.26
C TYR A 18 -1.04 22.10 1.09
N THR A 19 -1.00 21.86 2.40
CA THR A 19 -0.10 22.58 3.32
C THR A 19 1.37 22.31 3.01
N PHE A 20 1.74 21.07 2.62
CA PHE A 20 3.10 20.70 2.23
C PHE A 20 3.47 20.99 0.76
N SER A 21 2.49 21.11 -0.15
CA SER A 21 2.72 21.23 -1.60
C SER A 21 3.03 22.64 -2.12
N ASN A 22 3.07 23.67 -1.26
CA ASN A 22 3.62 24.99 -1.62
C ASN A 22 5.13 24.99 -1.97
N LEU A 23 5.80 23.84 -1.94
CA LEU A 23 7.25 23.69 -2.21
C LEU A 23 7.62 22.71 -3.33
N GLY A 24 6.69 22.01 -3.98
CA GLY A 24 7.09 20.92 -4.88
C GLY A 24 6.03 20.45 -5.86
N LYS A 25 6.11 21.00 -7.09
CA LYS A 25 5.71 20.43 -8.38
C LYS A 25 4.36 19.70 -8.47
N LEU A 26 3.45 20.36 -9.20
CA LEU A 26 2.35 19.79 -9.96
C LEU A 26 2.81 18.54 -10.74
N SER A 27 2.40 17.36 -10.33
CA SER A 27 2.50 16.14 -11.13
C SER A 27 1.30 15.25 -10.86
N HIS A 28 0.55 14.94 -11.93
CA HIS A 28 -0.58 14.02 -12.03
C HIS A 28 -1.63 14.04 -10.91
N VAL A 29 -2.38 15.15 -10.87
CA VAL A 29 -3.54 15.38 -9.98
C VAL A 29 -4.57 14.22 -10.02
N ALA A 30 -4.74 13.53 -11.15
CA ALA A 30 -5.75 12.47 -11.27
C ALA A 30 -5.43 11.14 -10.55
N LEU A 31 -4.17 10.91 -10.14
CA LEU A 31 -3.74 9.68 -9.46
C LEU A 31 -3.44 9.90 -7.97
N ASP A 32 -3.81 11.05 -7.43
CA ASP A 32 -3.65 11.33 -6.02
C ASP A 32 -4.64 10.49 -5.18
N PRO A 33 -4.16 9.67 -4.22
CA PRO A 33 -5.04 8.85 -3.39
C PRO A 33 -6.10 9.66 -2.62
N ALA A 34 -5.81 10.89 -2.19
CA ALA A 34 -6.78 11.73 -1.49
C ALA A 34 -7.91 12.20 -2.41
N LEU A 35 -7.60 12.56 -3.66
CA LEU A 35 -8.64 12.89 -4.65
C LEU A 35 -9.52 11.70 -5.02
N VAL A 36 -8.94 10.51 -5.15
CA VAL A 36 -9.72 9.29 -5.37
C VAL A 36 -10.70 9.06 -4.21
N LEU A 37 -10.24 9.21 -2.96
CA LEU A 37 -11.09 9.10 -1.78
C LEU A 37 -12.23 10.14 -1.77
N ILE A 38 -11.94 11.39 -2.15
CA ILE A 38 -12.97 12.44 -2.25
C ILE A 38 -14.01 12.07 -3.32
N CYS A 39 -13.59 11.68 -4.51
CA CYS A 39 -14.49 11.31 -5.61
C CYS A 39 -15.37 10.10 -5.25
N VAL A 40 -14.75 9.01 -4.76
CA VAL A 40 -15.48 7.80 -4.35
C VAL A 40 -16.41 8.07 -3.16
N GLY A 41 -15.94 8.81 -2.15
CA GLY A 41 -16.75 9.21 -1.00
C GLY A 41 -17.96 10.06 -1.40
N GLY A 42 -17.78 11.00 -2.34
CA GLY A 42 -18.85 11.84 -2.86
C GLY A 42 -19.91 11.03 -3.63
N VAL A 43 -19.48 10.17 -4.56
CA VAL A 43 -20.40 9.32 -5.35
C VAL A 43 -21.18 8.37 -4.44
N THR A 44 -20.49 7.69 -3.52
CA THR A 44 -21.15 6.75 -2.57
C THR A 44 -22.12 7.47 -1.63
N PHE A 45 -21.82 8.70 -1.22
CA PHE A 45 -22.74 9.52 -0.43
C PHE A 45 -24.00 9.88 -1.21
N ILE A 46 -23.88 10.36 -2.46
CA ILE A 46 -25.02 10.75 -3.30
C ILE A 46 -25.94 9.56 -3.59
N ILE A 47 -25.36 8.41 -3.96
CA ILE A 47 -26.12 7.18 -4.22
C ILE A 47 -26.85 6.73 -2.94
N GLY A 48 -26.14 6.69 -1.81
CA GLY A 48 -26.73 6.30 -0.52
C GLY A 48 -27.82 7.25 -0.04
N PHE A 49 -27.65 8.56 -0.22
CA PHE A 49 -28.66 9.57 0.13
C PHE A 49 -29.91 9.41 -0.74
N THR A 50 -29.74 9.22 -2.05
CA THR A 50 -30.84 8.98 -2.99
C THR A 50 -31.64 7.73 -2.61
N GLY A 51 -30.96 6.64 -2.26
CA GLY A 51 -31.62 5.42 -1.79
C GLY A 51 -32.38 5.61 -0.47
N CYS A 52 -31.77 6.31 0.50
CA CYS A 52 -32.39 6.57 1.80
C CYS A 52 -33.63 7.49 1.68
N VAL A 53 -33.53 8.60 0.94
CA VAL A 53 -34.65 9.51 0.70
C VAL A 53 -35.73 8.85 -0.14
N GLY A 54 -35.35 8.07 -1.17
CA GLY A 54 -36.28 7.32 -2.01
C GLY A 54 -37.14 6.35 -1.19
N ALA A 55 -36.53 5.63 -0.25
CA ALA A 55 -37.24 4.73 0.66
C ALA A 55 -38.15 5.49 1.65
N LEU A 56 -37.63 6.54 2.30
CA LEU A 56 -38.39 7.32 3.29
C LEU A 56 -39.59 8.08 2.70
N ARG A 57 -39.48 8.51 1.44
CA ARG A 57 -40.53 9.24 0.73
C ARG A 57 -41.42 8.34 -0.12
N GLU A 58 -41.21 7.03 -0.09
CA GLU A 58 -41.87 6.04 -0.96
C GLU A 58 -41.84 6.46 -2.44
N ASN A 59 -40.77 7.15 -2.86
CA ASN A 59 -40.66 7.68 -4.21
C ASN A 59 -40.01 6.63 -5.12
N THR A 60 -40.87 5.98 -5.92
CA THR A 60 -40.48 4.91 -6.85
C THR A 60 -39.47 5.37 -7.90
N CYS A 61 -39.49 6.64 -8.32
CA CYS A 61 -38.53 7.19 -9.28
C CYS A 61 -37.11 7.27 -8.68
N LEU A 62 -36.98 7.79 -7.45
CA LEU A 62 -35.68 7.84 -6.75
C LEU A 62 -35.15 6.43 -6.45
N LEU A 63 -36.04 5.51 -6.08
CA LEU A 63 -35.66 4.13 -5.82
C LEU A 63 -35.23 3.40 -7.10
N ALA A 64 -35.89 3.66 -8.24
CA ALA A 64 -35.48 3.15 -9.54
C ALA A 64 -34.13 3.71 -9.97
N ALA A 65 -33.87 5.00 -9.77
CA ALA A 65 -32.57 5.61 -10.04
C ALA A 65 -31.46 4.95 -9.20
N TYR A 66 -31.70 4.73 -7.90
CA TYR A 66 -30.77 4.00 -7.03
C TYR A 66 -30.46 2.59 -7.56
N ALA A 67 -31.49 1.83 -7.97
CA ALA A 67 -31.32 0.49 -8.53
C ALA A 67 -30.50 0.50 -9.83
N ILE A 68 -30.74 1.48 -10.73
CA ILE A 68 -29.98 1.65 -11.97
C ILE A 68 -28.50 1.95 -11.68
N PHE A 69 -28.21 2.83 -10.72
CA PHE A 69 -26.83 3.13 -10.33
C PHE A 69 -26.11 1.88 -9.78
N LEU A 70 -26.77 1.10 -8.91
CA LEU A 70 -26.21 -0.15 -8.42
C LEU A 70 -25.95 -1.16 -9.53
N PHE A 71 -26.86 -1.28 -10.49
CA PHE A 71 -26.70 -2.17 -11.64
C PHE A 71 -25.49 -1.77 -12.50
N ILE A 72 -25.31 -0.47 -12.76
CA ILE A 72 -24.14 0.04 -13.50
C ILE A 72 -22.85 -0.25 -12.74
N ILE A 73 -22.81 -0.01 -11.43
CA ILE A 73 -21.64 -0.30 -10.59
C ILE A 73 -21.29 -1.79 -10.65
N LEU A 74 -22.29 -2.67 -10.57
CA LEU A 74 -22.09 -4.12 -10.67
C LEU A 74 -21.44 -4.52 -12.01
N LEU A 75 -21.91 -3.96 -13.12
CA LEU A 75 -21.31 -4.22 -14.43
C LEU A 75 -19.87 -3.70 -14.53
N LEU A 76 -19.60 -2.53 -13.95
CA LEU A 76 -18.24 -1.97 -13.88
C LEU A 76 -17.32 -2.84 -13.03
N GLU A 77 -17.78 -3.33 -11.86
CA GLU A 77 -17.01 -4.23 -10.99
C GLU A 77 -16.71 -5.57 -11.66
N LEU A 78 -17.68 -6.16 -12.36
CA LEU A 78 -17.47 -7.39 -13.13
C LEU A 78 -16.45 -7.19 -14.26
N THR A 79 -16.57 -6.07 -14.98
CA THR A 79 -15.63 -5.72 -16.06
C THR A 79 -14.23 -5.48 -15.52
N ALA A 80 -14.11 -4.72 -14.43
CA ALA A 80 -12.85 -4.45 -13.75
C ALA A 80 -12.22 -5.73 -13.20
N GLY A 81 -13.01 -6.64 -12.61
CA GLY A 81 -12.55 -7.94 -12.14
C GLY A 81 -12.01 -8.82 -13.27
N LEU A 82 -12.72 -8.89 -14.40
CA LEU A 82 -12.27 -9.63 -15.57
C LEU A 82 -10.98 -9.04 -16.17
N LEU A 83 -10.91 -7.72 -16.32
CA LEU A 83 -9.71 -7.03 -16.78
C LEU A 83 -8.53 -7.25 -15.82
N GLY A 84 -8.77 -7.19 -14.51
CA GLY A 84 -7.77 -7.47 -13.49
C GLY A 84 -7.19 -8.88 -13.59
N PHE A 85 -8.03 -9.86 -13.91
CA PHE A 85 -7.59 -11.23 -14.14
C PHE A 85 -6.75 -11.39 -15.41
N ILE A 86 -7.18 -10.78 -16.52
CA ILE A 86 -6.48 -10.84 -17.81
C ILE A 86 -5.12 -10.11 -17.74
N PHE A 87 -5.09 -8.93 -17.12
CA PHE A 87 -3.90 -8.09 -17.04
C PHE A 87 -3.09 -8.27 -15.75
N LYS A 88 -3.24 -9.42 -15.07
CA LYS A 88 -2.56 -9.69 -13.79
C LYS A 88 -1.05 -9.47 -13.83
N ASP A 89 -0.39 -9.84 -14.94
CA ASP A 89 1.06 -9.76 -15.07
C ASP A 89 1.51 -8.31 -15.29
N TRP A 90 0.71 -7.52 -16.01
CA TRP A 90 0.92 -6.09 -16.16
C TRP A 90 0.70 -5.35 -14.84
N ILE A 91 -0.37 -5.68 -14.10
CA ILE A 91 -0.63 -5.11 -12.77
C ILE A 91 0.51 -5.44 -11.81
N LYS A 92 1.02 -6.67 -11.85
CA LYS A 92 2.20 -7.08 -11.08
C LYS A 92 3.43 -6.24 -11.43
N MET A 93 3.68 -5.99 -12.72
CA MET A 93 4.78 -5.13 -13.17
C MET A 93 4.62 -3.70 -12.65
N GLN A 94 3.44 -3.10 -12.79
CA GLN A 94 3.15 -1.75 -12.29
C GLN A 94 3.31 -1.66 -10.76
N ALA A 95 2.86 -2.68 -10.03
CA ALA A 95 3.04 -2.75 -8.58
C ALA A 95 4.53 -2.85 -8.20
N THR A 96 5.31 -3.67 -8.92
CA THR A 96 6.77 -3.77 -8.73
C THR A 96 7.46 -2.44 -9.00
N ASP A 97 7.13 -1.75 -10.09
CA ASP A 97 7.73 -0.46 -10.44
C ASP A 97 7.37 0.62 -9.40
N GLY A 98 6.12 0.65 -8.93
CA GLY A 98 5.68 1.56 -7.87
C GLY A 98 6.41 1.31 -6.54
N PHE A 99 6.51 0.03 -6.12
CA PHE A 99 7.29 -0.33 -4.93
C PHE A 99 8.78 -0.04 -5.09
N GLN A 100 9.32 -0.18 -6.29
CA GLN A 100 10.71 0.15 -6.55
C GLN A 100 10.96 1.65 -6.39
N ALA A 101 10.05 2.51 -6.85
CA ALA A 101 10.14 3.95 -6.63
C ALA A 101 10.13 4.28 -5.13
N PHE A 102 9.27 3.62 -4.35
CA PHE A 102 9.24 3.72 -2.89
C PHE A 102 10.58 3.33 -2.25
N ILE A 103 11.25 2.27 -2.71
CA ILE A 103 12.60 1.90 -2.22
C ILE A 103 13.64 2.96 -2.58
N ILE A 104 13.63 3.47 -3.81
CA ILE A 104 14.60 4.49 -4.27
C ILE A 104 14.49 5.75 -3.40
N HIS A 105 13.27 6.21 -3.12
CA HIS A 105 12.99 7.45 -2.38
C HIS A 105 12.76 7.26 -0.88
N TYR A 106 13.07 6.08 -0.32
CA TYR A 106 12.79 5.71 1.08
C TYR A 106 13.26 6.73 2.14
N ARG A 107 14.35 7.47 1.89
CA ARG A 107 14.90 8.49 2.82
C ARG A 107 14.48 9.93 2.51
N GLU A 108 13.76 10.15 1.42
CA GLU A 108 13.40 11.49 0.95
C GLU A 108 12.08 11.96 1.54
N ASP A 109 11.18 11.03 1.86
CA ASP A 109 9.84 11.31 2.37
C ASP A 109 9.52 10.46 3.62
N PRO A 110 9.26 11.06 4.78
CA PRO A 110 8.97 10.33 6.01
C PRO A 110 7.67 9.51 5.93
N ASP A 111 6.68 9.93 5.13
CA ASP A 111 5.42 9.21 4.97
C ASP A 111 5.63 7.95 4.12
N GLN A 112 6.44 8.04 3.07
CA GLN A 112 6.86 6.87 2.30
C GLN A 112 7.66 5.90 3.15
N GLN A 113 8.57 6.43 3.98
CA GLN A 113 9.36 5.64 4.91
C GLN A 113 8.47 4.84 5.86
N ASN A 114 7.54 5.52 6.53
CA ASN A 114 6.58 4.92 7.47
C ASN A 114 5.70 3.88 6.78
N LEU A 115 5.23 4.15 5.56
CA LEU A 115 4.40 3.22 4.80
C LEU A 115 5.15 1.93 4.46
N ILE A 116 6.37 2.04 3.92
CA ILE A 116 7.20 0.88 3.57
C ILE A 116 7.57 0.08 4.81
N ASP A 117 7.92 0.78 5.90
CA ASP A 117 8.27 0.14 7.16
C ASP A 117 7.07 -0.62 7.74
N TRP A 118 5.88 -0.05 7.73
CA TRP A 118 4.65 -0.73 8.15
C TRP A 118 4.29 -1.92 7.27
N ILE A 119 4.43 -1.79 5.95
CA ILE A 119 4.18 -2.90 5.01
C ILE A 119 5.13 -4.07 5.28
N GLN A 120 6.41 -3.78 5.49
CA GLN A 120 7.45 -4.78 5.71
C GLN A 120 7.38 -5.38 7.12
N GLU A 121 7.21 -4.56 8.15
CA GLU A 121 7.26 -4.98 9.55
C GLU A 121 5.94 -5.49 10.10
N ASP A 122 4.78 -4.96 9.69
CA ASP A 122 3.49 -5.26 10.31
C ASP A 122 2.55 -6.01 9.36
N TRP A 123 2.39 -5.53 8.12
CA TRP A 123 1.43 -6.13 7.18
C TRP A 123 1.91 -7.48 6.65
N LEU A 124 3.02 -7.49 5.93
CA LEU A 124 3.44 -8.65 5.12
C LEU A 124 4.57 -9.44 5.78
N GLN A 125 5.22 -8.90 6.82
CA GLN A 125 6.36 -9.53 7.48
C GLN A 125 7.45 -9.89 6.46
N CYS A 126 7.82 -8.95 5.60
CA CYS A 126 8.63 -9.16 4.41
C CYS A 126 9.79 -8.17 4.28
N CYS A 127 10.72 -8.41 3.35
CA CYS A 127 11.83 -7.52 3.07
C CYS A 127 12.13 -7.44 1.58
N GLY A 128 11.88 -6.26 0.99
CA GLY A 128 12.04 -6.03 -0.45
C GLY A 128 10.98 -6.74 -1.30
N ILE A 129 10.94 -6.37 -2.58
CA ILE A 129 9.93 -6.84 -3.54
C ILE A 129 10.19 -8.32 -3.86
N GLU A 130 11.37 -8.59 -4.39
CA GLU A 130 11.90 -9.92 -4.71
C GLU A 130 12.97 -10.35 -3.71
N GLY A 131 13.42 -9.43 -2.85
CA GLY A 131 14.16 -9.77 -1.63
C GLY A 131 15.06 -8.65 -1.12
N PRO A 132 15.95 -8.97 -0.15
CA PRO A 132 16.81 -7.97 0.49
C PRO A 132 17.72 -7.21 -0.48
N LYS A 133 18.02 -7.78 -1.67
CA LYS A 133 18.87 -7.14 -2.68
C LYS A 133 18.23 -5.92 -3.35
N ASP A 134 16.90 -5.77 -3.29
CA ASP A 134 16.22 -4.61 -3.87
C ASP A 134 16.70 -3.28 -3.26
N TRP A 135 17.18 -3.33 -2.02
CA TRP A 135 17.79 -2.20 -1.32
C TRP A 135 19.11 -1.70 -1.94
N ASP A 136 19.68 -2.39 -2.94
CA ASP A 136 20.81 -1.83 -3.73
C ASP A 136 20.38 -0.65 -4.61
N LYS A 137 19.09 -0.51 -4.90
CA LYS A 137 18.56 0.61 -5.69
C LYS A 137 18.48 1.91 -4.90
N ASN A 138 18.56 1.86 -3.57
CA ASN A 138 18.54 3.04 -2.71
C ASN A 138 19.96 3.57 -2.46
N ASN A 139 20.16 4.88 -2.57
CA ASN A 139 21.47 5.53 -2.42
C ASN A 139 22.13 5.33 -1.03
N TYR A 140 21.36 5.13 0.04
CA TYR A 140 21.90 4.92 1.39
C TYR A 140 22.28 3.47 1.65
N PHE A 141 21.48 2.53 1.13
CA PHE A 141 21.67 1.10 1.36
C PHE A 141 22.55 0.42 0.31
N ASN A 142 22.79 1.05 -0.84
CA ASN A 142 23.68 0.52 -1.87
C ASN A 142 25.07 0.22 -1.30
N CYS A 143 25.59 -0.96 -1.62
CA CYS A 143 26.91 -1.40 -1.17
C CYS A 143 28.05 -0.45 -1.52
N SER A 144 27.99 0.19 -2.69
CA SER A 144 28.97 1.17 -3.16
C SER A 144 28.99 2.45 -2.32
N SER A 145 27.89 2.76 -1.62
CA SER A 145 27.77 3.96 -0.78
C SER A 145 28.65 3.92 0.47
N GLN A 146 29.28 2.78 0.75
CA GLN A 146 30.36 2.70 1.75
C GLN A 146 31.52 3.65 1.41
N ALA A 147 31.83 3.83 0.12
CA ALA A 147 32.88 4.73 -0.33
C ALA A 147 32.55 6.21 -0.05
N VAL A 148 31.27 6.54 0.08
CA VAL A 148 30.75 7.88 0.41
C VAL A 148 30.46 8.02 1.92
N GLY A 149 30.75 6.98 2.71
CA GLY A 149 30.59 6.99 4.17
C GLY A 149 29.19 6.64 4.68
N SER A 150 28.32 6.05 3.85
CA SER A 150 27.03 5.56 4.33
C SER A 150 27.21 4.39 5.29
N ARG A 151 26.73 4.54 6.53
CA ARG A 151 26.76 3.48 7.56
C ARG A 151 25.82 2.32 7.22
N GLU A 152 24.81 2.56 6.39
CA GLU A 152 23.75 1.62 6.04
C GLU A 152 24.04 0.86 4.74
N ALA A 153 25.20 1.12 4.13
CA ALA A 153 25.65 0.45 2.91
C ALA A 153 25.69 -1.08 3.10
N CYS A 154 25.22 -1.80 2.08
CA CYS A 154 25.00 -3.25 2.14
C CYS A 154 24.03 -3.71 3.25
N GLY A 155 23.23 -2.81 3.81
CA GLY A 155 22.22 -3.11 4.80
C GLY A 155 20.81 -3.18 4.22
N VAL A 156 19.84 -3.37 5.10
CA VAL A 156 18.40 -3.20 4.86
C VAL A 156 17.80 -2.39 6.03
N PRO A 157 16.62 -1.78 5.90
CA PRO A 157 16.01 -1.05 7.00
C PRO A 157 15.64 -1.96 8.17
N PHE A 158 15.34 -1.34 9.32
CA PHE A 158 14.98 -2.07 10.53
C PHE A 158 13.65 -2.85 10.39
N SER A 159 12.75 -2.41 9.50
CA SER A 159 11.47 -3.06 9.24
C SER A 159 11.65 -4.47 8.67
N CYS A 160 12.74 -4.71 7.95
CA CYS A 160 13.16 -6.03 7.46
C CYS A 160 13.60 -7.02 8.56
N CYS A 161 13.78 -6.57 9.81
CA CYS A 161 14.28 -7.41 10.90
C CYS A 161 13.23 -8.39 11.42
N LYS A 162 13.59 -9.68 11.50
CA LYS A 162 12.77 -10.69 12.17
C LYS A 162 12.83 -10.52 13.69
N ARG A 163 11.67 -10.58 14.36
CA ARG A 163 11.59 -10.66 15.83
C ARG A 163 11.85 -12.10 16.27
N LYS A 164 12.77 -12.32 17.22
CA LYS A 164 13.00 -13.66 17.79
C LYS A 164 11.98 -13.98 18.90
N PRO A 165 11.58 -15.26 19.06
CA PRO A 165 10.53 -15.65 20.02
C PRO A 165 10.87 -15.37 21.50
N ASN A 166 12.15 -15.26 21.86
CA ASN A 166 12.62 -14.95 23.23
C ASN A 166 13.22 -13.55 23.38
N GLU A 167 12.95 -12.65 22.43
CA GLU A 167 13.51 -11.31 22.41
C GLU A 167 12.51 -10.30 22.96
N ILE A 168 12.84 -9.71 24.12
CA ILE A 168 12.02 -8.71 24.81
C ILE A 168 12.03 -7.38 24.02
N ILE A 169 13.19 -6.99 23.50
CA ILE A 169 13.39 -5.77 22.71
C ILE A 169 13.90 -6.16 21.33
N LYS A 170 13.12 -5.89 20.29
CA LYS A 170 13.47 -6.20 18.89
C LYS A 170 14.77 -5.49 18.50
N ASN A 171 15.76 -6.26 18.04
CA ASN A 171 17.00 -5.71 17.50
C ASN A 171 16.77 -4.97 16.17
N LYS A 172 16.66 -3.64 16.24
CA LYS A 172 16.57 -2.77 15.05
C LYS A 172 17.90 -2.62 14.28
N GLN A 173 19.02 -3.06 14.85
CA GLN A 173 20.33 -3.04 14.20
C GLN A 173 20.61 -4.30 13.37
N CYS A 174 19.67 -5.24 13.27
CA CYS A 174 19.88 -6.49 12.53
C CYS A 174 20.15 -6.26 11.02
N GLY A 175 19.69 -5.12 10.48
CA GLY A 175 19.77 -4.82 9.06
C GLY A 175 21.15 -4.35 8.59
N TYR A 176 22.07 -4.01 9.50
CA TYR A 176 23.42 -3.55 9.14
C TYR A 176 24.30 -4.68 8.64
N ASP A 177 25.07 -4.43 7.56
CA ASP A 177 26.05 -5.36 6.96
C ASP A 177 25.51 -6.75 6.53
N VAL A 178 24.20 -6.94 6.61
CA VAL A 178 23.56 -8.25 6.45
C VAL A 178 23.69 -8.81 5.02
N ARG A 179 23.93 -7.94 4.04
CA ARG A 179 24.18 -8.35 2.64
C ARG A 179 25.67 -8.55 2.32
N ARG A 180 26.59 -8.16 3.23
CA ARG A 180 28.05 -8.47 3.10
C ARG A 180 28.38 -9.87 3.56
N LYS A 181 27.78 -10.28 4.67
CA LYS A 181 27.87 -11.62 5.23
C LYS A 181 26.46 -12.16 5.32
N PRO A 182 25.96 -12.91 4.32
CA PRO A 182 24.63 -13.49 4.38
C PRO A 182 24.55 -14.37 5.63
N SER A 183 23.91 -13.86 6.67
CA SER A 183 23.63 -14.62 7.89
C SER A 183 22.25 -15.22 7.70
N GLU A 184 22.22 -16.54 7.51
CA GLU A 184 20.97 -17.27 7.32
C GLU A 184 20.09 -17.11 8.57
N GLY A 185 18.95 -16.43 8.45
CA GLY A 185 17.89 -16.44 9.46
C GLY A 185 17.47 -15.11 10.10
N PHE A 186 18.09 -13.98 9.79
CA PHE A 186 17.79 -12.70 10.47
C PHE A 186 16.85 -11.74 9.72
N ILE A 187 16.68 -11.91 8.41
CA ILE A 187 15.85 -11.04 7.57
C ILE A 187 14.53 -11.73 7.20
N LEU A 188 13.47 -10.94 7.07
CA LEU A 188 12.16 -11.34 6.55
C LEU A 188 12.22 -11.90 5.11
N SER A 189 11.17 -12.62 4.72
CA SER A 189 11.05 -13.25 3.40
C SER A 189 10.64 -12.22 2.33
N ILE A 190 10.46 -12.64 1.07
CA ILE A 190 10.14 -11.72 -0.04
C ILE A 190 8.67 -11.28 0.01
N CYS A 191 8.39 -9.97 -0.17
CA CYS A 191 7.03 -9.42 -0.03
C CYS A 191 6.04 -10.03 -1.03
N PHE A 192 6.51 -10.31 -2.25
CA PHE A 192 5.63 -10.82 -3.31
C PHE A 192 5.15 -12.26 -3.10
N ALA A 193 5.90 -13.09 -2.35
CA ALA A 193 5.51 -14.48 -2.09
C ALA A 193 4.69 -14.68 -0.82
N GLN A 194 4.68 -13.69 0.09
CA GLN A 194 4.00 -13.84 1.38
C GLN A 194 2.48 -13.72 1.28
N ASN A 195 1.97 -12.97 0.30
CA ASN A 195 0.51 -12.83 0.12
C ASN A 195 -0.15 -14.18 -0.26
N LEU A 196 0.45 -14.95 -1.16
CA LEU A 196 -0.07 -16.30 -1.48
C LEU A 196 0.08 -17.30 -0.32
N ARG A 197 1.14 -17.18 0.49
CA ARG A 197 1.37 -18.11 1.60
C ARG A 197 0.41 -17.89 2.77
N ALA A 198 0.17 -16.63 3.14
CA ALA A 198 -0.72 -16.29 4.25
C ALA A 198 -2.15 -16.79 4.00
N ASP A 199 -2.67 -16.62 2.78
CA ASP A 199 -3.98 -17.15 2.40
C ASP A 199 -4.02 -18.69 2.40
N ILE A 200 -2.98 -19.35 1.89
CA ILE A 200 -2.91 -20.83 1.89
C ILE A 200 -2.88 -21.39 3.32
N TYR A 201 -2.10 -20.78 4.24
CA TYR A 201 -2.04 -21.22 5.63
C TYR A 201 -3.32 -20.90 6.42
N ALA A 202 -3.94 -19.73 6.19
CA ALA A 202 -5.21 -19.36 6.80
C ALA A 202 -6.37 -20.25 6.31
N GLN A 203 -6.36 -20.68 5.03
CA GLN A 203 -7.30 -21.66 4.51
C GLN A 203 -7.03 -23.05 5.12
N LYS A 204 -5.77 -23.47 5.23
CA LYS A 204 -5.40 -24.78 5.80
C LYS A 204 -5.75 -24.91 7.29
N ALA A 205 -5.75 -23.81 8.05
CA ALA A 205 -6.17 -23.76 9.45
C ALA A 205 -7.70 -23.82 9.67
N LYS A 206 -8.52 -23.65 8.61
CA LYS A 206 -9.98 -23.83 8.68
C LYS A 206 -10.42 -25.30 8.46
N TRP A 207 -9.51 -26.17 8.01
CA TRP A 207 -9.79 -27.58 7.66
C TRP A 207 -9.12 -28.59 8.62
N HIS A 208 -8.63 -28.13 9.76
CA HIS A 208 -8.19 -28.92 10.92
C HIS A 208 -8.81 -28.33 12.19
#